data_AF-A0A3Q9RPA2-F1
#
_entry.id   AF-A0A3Q9RPA2-F1
#
_cell.length_a   1.000
_cell.length_b   1.000
_cell.length_c   1.000
_cell.angle_alpha   90.00
_cell.angle_beta   90.00
_cell.angle_gamma   90.00
#
_symmetry.space_group_name_H-M   'P 1'
#
loop_
_entity.id
_entity.type
_entity.pdbx_description
1 polymer ?
#
loop_
_entity_poly.entity_id
_entity_poly.type
_entity_poly.pdbx_seq_one_letter_code
_entity_poly.pdbx_strand_id
1 'polypeptide(L)'
;MLNRIDKNMIDKDFVKKVDDTAAILVEASNEIGVLTQNTEEITTQLAETTQDIDIFSGITGIKVENFKRLAGETDDTGRVQRAIDSIPAPQVKATLIFAENQYDIGTSVNLPNIPIKLVTFVGTVINATTTNPSFLRTHHKKLEVEGFTFKGAGNGIKFNMALSAAMNFDFHIKTCAFEMNSGVYGLYFYGAREGTIEKCTFKSGNGIYRQDTVNTLVDMCIFLEGLGIGVMDDGSVGANAAYSCGLYLHKCLMLGVTEGVVIQYTDHFTIDGCMIDYCDKPLQIYGQDGGVICGGTYISSRTVNPSIRIAKGASSTDRPRNIKITDSFILGHSTSPFSCIYISDGTDIDIKADITFYSEYGVKYENTVKLKINLSNISPRSGYGTNSIKCLAGDDSTNITTFSTLDQPTSTQYMRYRDCLGHASRRTGTATIAAGSTEVTVTHGANSIPTINNVTVMPTNNLGSALKYWVDPLSVTASTFKIYVDQNPLGSGATFKWEVNI
;
A
#
# COMPACT_ATOMS: atom_id res chain seq x y z
N MET A 1 -19.84 -78.98 -51.87
CA MET A 1 -21.20 -78.46 -52.15
C MET A 1 -21.60 -77.45 -51.06
N LEU A 2 -20.77 -76.41 -50.84
CA LEU A 2 -20.94 -75.40 -49.77
C LEU A 2 -20.70 -73.97 -50.31
N ASN A 3 -20.99 -73.73 -51.59
CA ASN A 3 -20.82 -72.43 -52.24
C ASN A 3 -22.12 -71.97 -52.91
N ARG A 4 -23.20 -71.81 -52.13
CA ARG A 4 -24.42 -71.10 -52.56
C ARG A 4 -25.33 -70.86 -51.36
N ILE A 5 -24.91 -69.97 -50.46
CA ILE A 5 -25.88 -69.15 -49.73
C ILE A 5 -26.08 -67.94 -50.63
N ASP A 6 -27.25 -67.89 -51.25
CA ASP A 6 -27.67 -66.78 -52.09
C ASP A 6 -27.73 -65.52 -51.22
N LYS A 7 -26.90 -64.52 -51.50
CA LYS A 7 -26.86 -63.25 -50.76
C LYS A 7 -28.21 -62.51 -50.79
N ASN A 8 -29.14 -62.93 -51.64
CA ASN A 8 -30.49 -62.39 -51.72
C ASN A 8 -31.47 -62.97 -50.68
N MET A 9 -31.07 -63.93 -49.84
CA MET A 9 -31.91 -64.46 -48.75
C MET A 9 -31.67 -63.79 -47.39
N ILE A 10 -30.74 -62.83 -47.29
CA ILE A 10 -30.62 -62.03 -46.08
C ILE A 10 -31.71 -60.98 -46.13
N ASP A 11 -32.77 -61.22 -45.38
CA ASP A 11 -33.87 -60.29 -45.15
C ASP A 11 -33.29 -58.91 -44.78
N LYS A 12 -33.66 -57.88 -45.55
CA LYS A 12 -33.20 -56.51 -45.30
C LYS A 12 -33.63 -56.04 -43.91
N ASP A 13 -34.72 -56.57 -43.38
CA ASP A 13 -35.18 -56.27 -42.02
C ASP A 13 -34.27 -56.92 -40.96
N PHE A 14 -33.64 -58.05 -41.26
CA PHE A 14 -32.64 -58.67 -40.38
C PHE A 14 -31.36 -57.84 -40.32
N VAL A 15 -30.85 -57.39 -41.47
CA VAL A 15 -29.66 -56.50 -41.51
C VAL A 15 -29.92 -55.21 -40.74
N LYS A 16 -31.08 -54.58 -40.96
CA LYS A 16 -31.46 -53.35 -40.26
C LYS A 16 -31.54 -53.56 -38.73
N LYS A 17 -32.13 -54.67 -38.27
CA LYS A 17 -32.18 -54.99 -36.83
C LYS A 17 -30.80 -55.20 -36.22
N VAL A 18 -29.86 -55.79 -36.97
CA VAL A 18 -28.47 -55.95 -36.52
C VAL A 18 -27.78 -54.59 -36.42
N ASP A 19 -27.94 -53.71 -37.42
CA ASP A 19 -27.37 -52.36 -37.41
C ASP A 19 -27.95 -51.49 -36.29
N ASP A 20 -29.28 -51.54 -36.07
CA ASP A 20 -29.96 -50.83 -34.99
C ASP A 20 -29.48 -51.33 -33.61
N THR A 21 -29.28 -52.64 -33.46
CA THR A 21 -28.73 -53.23 -32.23
C THR A 21 -27.28 -52.81 -32.00
N ALA A 22 -26.47 -52.74 -33.07
CA ALA A 22 -25.09 -52.28 -32.98
C ALA A 22 -25.00 -50.80 -32.57
N ALA A 23 -25.89 -49.94 -33.09
CA ALA A 23 -25.97 -48.54 -32.70
C ALA A 23 -26.33 -48.36 -31.21
N ILE A 24 -27.31 -49.12 -30.72
CA ILE A 24 -27.70 -49.12 -29.29
C ILE A 24 -26.53 -49.57 -28.40
N LEU A 25 -25.76 -50.58 -28.82
CA LEU A 25 -24.60 -51.06 -28.07
C LEU A 25 -23.47 -50.02 -28.02
N VAL A 26 -23.26 -49.25 -29.09
CA VAL A 26 -22.29 -48.15 -29.12
C VAL A 26 -22.71 -47.02 -28.18
N GLU A 27 -23.98 -46.65 -28.18
CA GLU A 27 -24.53 -45.61 -27.29
C GLU A 27 -24.40 -46.01 -25.81
N ALA A 28 -24.79 -47.25 -25.47
CA ALA A 28 -24.62 -47.80 -24.12
C ALA A 28 -23.14 -47.86 -23.69
N SER A 29 -22.22 -48.20 -24.62
CA SER A 29 -20.78 -48.20 -24.34
C SER A 29 -20.24 -46.81 -24.03
N ASN A 30 -20.76 -45.77 -24.69
CA ASN A 30 -20.37 -44.39 -24.44
C ASN A 30 -20.90 -43.91 -23.07
N GLU A 31 -22.15 -44.24 -22.73
CA GLU A 31 -22.71 -43.92 -21.41
C GLU A 31 -21.93 -44.59 -20.27
N ILE A 32 -21.52 -45.85 -20.43
CA ILE A 32 -20.68 -46.57 -19.46
C ILE A 32 -19.30 -45.89 -19.33
N GLY A 33 -18.72 -45.42 -20.43
CA GLY A 33 -17.46 -44.65 -20.42
C GLY A 33 -17.57 -43.37 -19.59
N VAL A 34 -18.65 -42.60 -19.79
CA VAL A 34 -18.92 -41.38 -19.00
C VAL A 34 -19.14 -41.69 -17.52
N LEU A 35 -19.89 -42.75 -17.19
CA LEU A 35 -20.10 -43.16 -15.80
C LEU A 35 -18.80 -43.60 -15.11
N THR A 36 -17.90 -44.25 -15.85
CA THR A 36 -16.60 -44.67 -15.32
C THR A 36 -15.70 -43.46 -15.05
N GLN A 37 -15.64 -42.51 -15.98
CA GLN A 37 -14.91 -41.26 -15.78
C GLN A 37 -15.43 -40.47 -14.56
N ASN A 38 -16.76 -40.32 -14.43
CA ASN A 38 -17.37 -39.65 -13.28
C ASN A 38 -17.06 -40.39 -11.96
N THR A 39 -16.98 -41.72 -11.99
CA THR A 39 -16.63 -42.52 -10.80
C THR A 39 -15.17 -42.32 -10.40
N GLU A 40 -14.25 -42.23 -11.36
CA GLU A 40 -12.85 -41.91 -11.09
C GLU A 40 -12.68 -40.49 -10.53
N GLU A 41 -13.40 -39.51 -11.07
CA GLU A 41 -13.41 -38.13 -10.56
C GLU A 41 -13.97 -38.07 -9.13
N ILE A 42 -15.10 -38.73 -8.85
CA ILE A 42 -15.69 -38.80 -7.50
C ILE A 42 -14.76 -39.54 -6.54
N THR A 43 -14.10 -40.62 -6.97
CA THR A 43 -13.16 -41.36 -6.13
C THR A 43 -11.92 -40.52 -5.81
N THR A 44 -11.43 -39.74 -6.77
CA THR A 44 -10.31 -38.81 -6.57
C THR A 44 -10.71 -37.69 -5.61
N GLN A 45 -11.89 -37.08 -5.78
CA GLN A 45 -12.41 -36.06 -4.87
C GLN A 45 -12.62 -36.61 -3.44
N LEU A 46 -13.15 -37.83 -3.31
CA LEU A 46 -13.29 -38.50 -2.02
C LEU A 46 -11.94 -38.80 -1.38
N ALA A 47 -10.95 -39.24 -2.15
CA ALA A 47 -9.60 -39.50 -1.68
C ALA A 47 -8.90 -38.21 -1.19
N GLU A 48 -9.06 -37.10 -1.91
CA GLU A 48 -8.59 -35.78 -1.47
C GLU A 48 -9.30 -35.34 -0.18
N THR A 49 -10.62 -35.54 -0.09
CA THR A 49 -11.40 -35.23 1.12
C THR A 49 -11.03 -36.13 2.32
N THR A 50 -10.69 -37.40 2.09
CA THR A 50 -10.21 -38.30 3.16
C THR A 50 -8.77 -37.99 3.55
N GLN A 51 -7.95 -37.47 2.65
CA GLN A 51 -6.61 -36.97 2.97
C GLN A 51 -6.69 -35.74 3.87
N ASP A 52 -7.68 -34.87 3.67
CA ASP A 52 -8.00 -33.80 4.61
C ASP A 52 -8.41 -34.34 5.99
N ILE A 53 -9.13 -35.46 6.06
CA ILE A 53 -9.48 -36.12 7.34
C ILE A 53 -8.24 -36.75 8.02
N ASP A 54 -7.30 -37.29 7.25
CA ASP A 54 -6.08 -37.94 7.77
C ASP A 54 -4.95 -36.98 8.15
N ILE A 55 -4.97 -35.73 7.66
CA ILE A 55 -4.08 -34.67 8.18
C ILE A 55 -4.33 -34.43 9.69
N PHE A 56 -5.52 -34.79 10.21
CA PHE A 56 -5.90 -34.56 11.61
C PHE A 56 -5.69 -35.76 12.55
N SER A 57 -5.52 -36.99 12.04
CA SER A 57 -5.24 -38.16 12.89
C SER A 57 -3.85 -38.10 13.55
N GLY A 58 -2.96 -37.21 13.05
CA GLY A 58 -1.64 -36.93 13.62
C GLY A 58 -1.53 -35.67 14.51
N ILE A 59 -2.56 -34.81 14.60
CA ILE A 59 -2.49 -33.61 15.45
C ILE A 59 -2.80 -33.98 16.89
N THR A 60 -1.74 -34.26 17.66
CA THR A 60 -1.82 -34.31 19.11
C THR A 60 -2.13 -32.91 19.64
N GLY A 61 -3.36 -32.71 20.15
CA GLY A 61 -3.83 -31.42 20.66
C GLY A 61 -4.90 -31.56 21.74
N ILE A 62 -5.03 -30.52 22.56
CA ILE A 62 -6.05 -30.43 23.60
C ILE A 62 -7.32 -29.86 22.99
N LYS A 63 -8.35 -30.70 22.94
CA LYS A 63 -9.68 -30.36 22.45
C LYS A 63 -10.45 -29.57 23.49
N VAL A 64 -10.79 -28.32 23.18
CA VAL A 64 -11.56 -27.45 24.09
C VAL A 64 -12.93 -28.05 24.39
N GLU A 65 -13.50 -28.82 23.46
CA GLU A 65 -14.78 -29.50 23.62
C GLU A 65 -14.80 -30.57 24.71
N ASN A 66 -13.63 -31.13 25.07
CA ASN A 66 -13.51 -32.10 26.16
C ASN A 66 -13.73 -31.46 27.54
N PHE A 67 -13.68 -30.14 27.62
CA PHE A 67 -13.97 -29.37 28.82
C PHE A 67 -15.40 -28.85 28.69
N LYS A 68 -16.23 -29.06 29.71
CA LYS A 68 -17.62 -28.56 29.73
C LYS A 68 -17.67 -27.22 30.47
N ARG A 69 -18.68 -26.39 30.18
CA ARG A 69 -19.07 -25.31 31.09
C ARG A 69 -19.50 -25.92 32.43
N LEU A 70 -19.07 -25.32 33.54
CA LEU A 70 -19.46 -25.72 34.90
C LEU A 70 -20.76 -25.02 35.32
N ALA A 71 -21.42 -25.56 36.34
CA ALA A 71 -22.63 -24.95 36.90
C ALA A 71 -22.34 -23.52 37.40
N GLY A 72 -23.14 -22.55 36.93
CA GLY A 72 -22.98 -21.13 37.26
C GLY A 72 -22.14 -20.31 36.27
N GLU A 73 -21.44 -20.95 35.34
CA GLU A 73 -20.75 -20.24 34.25
C GLU A 73 -21.79 -19.73 33.23
N THR A 74 -21.73 -18.44 32.93
CA THR A 74 -22.62 -17.79 31.95
C THR A 74 -22.00 -17.74 30.55
N ASP A 75 -20.69 -17.98 30.44
CA ASP A 75 -19.89 -17.91 29.21
C ASP A 75 -18.92 -19.12 29.11
N ASP A 76 -18.10 -19.17 28.06
CA ASP A 76 -17.08 -20.19 27.83
C ASP A 76 -15.69 -19.83 28.39
N THR A 77 -15.49 -18.68 29.06
CA THR A 77 -14.14 -18.30 29.51
C THR A 77 -13.54 -19.38 30.41
N GLY A 78 -14.28 -19.82 31.44
CA GLY A 78 -13.80 -20.85 32.36
C GLY A 78 -13.53 -22.19 31.67
N ARG A 79 -14.36 -22.55 30.67
CA ARG A 79 -14.18 -23.74 29.85
C ARG A 79 -12.87 -23.71 29.07
N VAL A 80 -12.60 -22.61 28.37
CA VAL A 80 -11.38 -22.45 27.57
C VAL A 80 -10.14 -22.37 28.48
N GLN A 81 -10.23 -21.65 29.61
CA GLN A 81 -9.13 -21.57 30.57
C GLN A 81 -8.77 -22.95 31.15
N ARG A 82 -9.75 -23.80 31.48
CA ARG A 82 -9.48 -25.18 31.90
C ARG A 82 -8.77 -26.02 30.84
N ALA A 83 -9.10 -25.83 29.57
CA ALA A 83 -8.38 -26.51 28.48
C ALA A 83 -6.90 -26.07 28.44
N ILE A 84 -6.63 -24.77 28.62
CA ILE A 84 -5.27 -24.24 28.74
C ILE A 84 -4.56 -24.80 29.97
N ASP A 85 -5.21 -24.79 31.13
CA ASP A 85 -4.61 -25.22 32.40
C ASP A 85 -4.32 -26.74 32.41
N SER A 86 -4.95 -27.51 31.53
CA SER A 86 -4.69 -28.93 31.35
C SER A 86 -3.39 -29.25 30.59
N ILE A 87 -2.73 -28.23 30.02
CA ILE A 87 -1.43 -28.41 29.35
C ILE A 87 -0.41 -28.95 30.37
N PRO A 88 0.14 -30.16 30.17
CA PRO A 88 1.09 -30.75 31.10
C PRO A 88 2.38 -29.92 31.22
N ALA A 89 2.86 -29.71 32.43
CA ALA A 89 4.23 -29.26 32.65
C ALA A 89 5.21 -30.47 32.53
N PRO A 90 6.42 -30.33 31.94
CA PRO A 90 7.02 -29.14 31.33
C PRO A 90 6.93 -29.20 29.80
N GLN A 91 5.74 -29.05 29.19
CA GLN A 91 5.66 -29.01 27.74
C GLN A 91 6.35 -27.76 27.16
N VAL A 92 7.07 -27.97 26.05
CA VAL A 92 7.77 -26.91 25.31
C VAL A 92 6.84 -26.21 24.31
N LYS A 93 5.72 -26.84 23.95
CA LYS A 93 4.69 -26.28 23.06
C LYS A 93 3.36 -26.98 23.27
N ALA A 94 2.24 -26.29 23.01
CA ALA A 94 0.90 -26.86 23.06
C ALA A 94 0.07 -26.48 21.82
N THR A 95 -0.91 -27.31 21.49
CA THR A 95 -1.93 -27.03 20.47
C THR A 95 -3.30 -27.16 21.11
N LEU A 96 -4.12 -26.11 21.03
CA LEU A 96 -5.54 -26.15 21.40
C LEU A 96 -6.39 -26.21 20.14
N ILE A 97 -7.34 -27.13 20.14
CA ILE A 97 -8.25 -27.39 19.02
C ILE A 97 -9.66 -26.98 19.46
N PHE A 98 -10.28 -26.09 18.69
CA PHE A 98 -11.66 -25.67 18.91
C PHE A 98 -12.55 -26.32 17.85
N ALA A 99 -13.61 -26.99 18.31
CA ALA A 99 -14.69 -27.46 17.44
C ALA A 99 -15.46 -26.28 16.83
N GLU A 100 -16.12 -26.51 15.69
CA GLU A 100 -17.02 -25.52 15.07
C GLU A 100 -18.15 -25.14 16.03
N ASN A 101 -18.04 -23.96 16.64
CA ASN A 101 -19.03 -23.42 17.56
C ASN A 101 -18.83 -21.91 17.78
N GLN A 102 -19.80 -21.27 18.43
CA GLN A 102 -19.59 -19.98 19.08
C GLN A 102 -19.11 -20.19 20.51
N TYR A 103 -18.01 -19.52 20.87
CA TYR A 103 -17.46 -19.46 22.21
C TYR A 103 -17.58 -18.03 22.74
N ASP A 104 -18.44 -17.84 23.74
CA ASP A 104 -18.63 -16.53 24.36
C ASP A 104 -17.56 -16.32 25.44
N ILE A 105 -16.83 -15.21 25.38
CA ILE A 105 -15.72 -14.91 26.28
C ILE A 105 -16.03 -13.62 27.03
N GLY A 106 -16.47 -13.72 28.28
CA GLY A 106 -16.82 -12.55 29.10
C GLY A 106 -15.64 -11.99 29.90
N THR A 107 -14.63 -12.81 30.18
CA THR A 107 -13.35 -12.39 30.75
C THR A 107 -12.17 -12.93 29.94
N SER A 108 -11.03 -12.23 29.99
CA SER A 108 -9.87 -12.60 29.17
C SER A 108 -9.36 -14.00 29.48
N VAL A 109 -9.15 -14.81 28.43
CA VAL A 109 -8.43 -16.07 28.54
C VAL A 109 -6.93 -15.79 28.54
N ASN A 110 -6.24 -16.14 29.62
CA ASN A 110 -4.80 -15.87 29.76
C ASN A 110 -3.99 -16.99 29.12
N LEU A 111 -3.18 -16.64 28.11
CA LEU A 111 -2.35 -17.61 27.42
C LEU A 111 -1.08 -17.93 28.23
N PRO A 112 -0.67 -19.21 28.32
CA PRO A 112 0.40 -19.64 29.21
C PRO A 112 1.77 -19.18 28.73
N ASN A 113 2.79 -19.12 29.61
CA ASN A 113 4.17 -18.76 29.25
C ASN A 113 4.93 -19.88 28.50
N ILE A 114 4.32 -20.43 27.46
CA ILE A 114 4.89 -21.40 26.53
C ILE A 114 4.42 -21.08 25.10
N PRO A 115 5.13 -21.50 24.06
CA PRO A 115 4.62 -21.53 22.70
C PRO A 115 3.28 -22.26 22.62
N ILE A 116 2.29 -21.65 21.98
CA ILE A 116 0.93 -22.22 21.87
C ILE A 116 0.35 -21.96 20.49
N LYS A 117 -0.29 -22.98 19.90
CA LYS A 117 -1.06 -22.88 18.67
C LYS A 117 -2.54 -23.03 18.98
N LEU A 118 -3.35 -22.07 18.57
CA LEU A 118 -4.81 -22.12 18.57
C LEU A 118 -5.25 -22.43 17.14
N VAL A 119 -5.95 -23.55 16.95
CA VAL A 119 -6.53 -23.93 15.66
C VAL A 119 -8.00 -24.24 15.79
N THR A 120 -8.71 -24.09 14.70
CA THR A 120 -10.10 -24.44 14.64
C THR A 120 -10.51 -24.96 13.27
N PHE A 121 -11.68 -25.58 13.23
CA PHE A 121 -12.40 -25.88 11.99
C PHE A 121 -13.09 -24.62 11.47
N VAL A 122 -13.36 -24.59 10.16
CA VAL A 122 -14.10 -23.49 9.53
C VAL A 122 -15.42 -23.26 10.28
N GLY A 123 -15.75 -22.00 10.57
CA GLY A 123 -17.02 -21.63 11.20
C GLY A 123 -16.95 -21.27 12.68
N THR A 124 -15.82 -21.49 13.36
CA THR A 124 -15.69 -21.14 14.78
C THR A 124 -15.67 -19.63 15.03
N VAL A 125 -16.50 -19.20 15.97
CA VAL A 125 -16.63 -17.82 16.40
C VAL A 125 -16.15 -17.67 17.84
N ILE A 126 -15.23 -16.73 18.07
CA ILE A 126 -14.85 -16.27 19.41
C ILE A 126 -15.51 -14.90 19.62
N ASN A 127 -16.47 -14.84 20.55
CA ASN A 127 -17.29 -13.66 20.79
C ASN A 127 -16.95 -13.01 22.13
N ALA A 128 -16.25 -11.88 22.12
CA ALA A 128 -15.98 -11.09 23.33
C ALA A 128 -17.27 -10.39 23.81
N THR A 129 -17.90 -10.90 24.86
CA THR A 129 -19.19 -10.37 25.36
C THR A 129 -19.03 -9.12 26.24
N THR A 130 -17.79 -8.76 26.60
CA THR A 130 -17.43 -7.56 27.36
C THR A 130 -16.30 -6.81 26.67
N THR A 131 -15.79 -5.74 27.27
CA THR A 131 -14.64 -4.97 26.76
C THR A 131 -13.30 -5.69 26.96
N ASN A 132 -13.27 -6.85 27.61
CA ASN A 132 -12.06 -7.63 27.80
C ASN A 132 -11.64 -8.31 26.49
N PRO A 133 -10.33 -8.42 26.20
CA PRO A 133 -9.88 -9.17 25.03
C PRO A 133 -10.25 -10.66 25.13
N SER A 134 -10.55 -11.33 24.01
CA SER A 134 -10.83 -12.77 24.06
C SER A 134 -9.61 -13.57 24.50
N PHE A 135 -8.45 -13.30 23.89
CA PHE A 135 -7.17 -13.89 24.28
C PHE A 135 -6.17 -12.82 24.69
N LEU A 136 -5.52 -13.02 25.84
CA LEU A 136 -4.50 -12.14 26.39
C LEU A 136 -3.14 -12.84 26.46
N ARG A 137 -2.12 -12.24 25.83
CA ARG A 137 -0.71 -12.67 25.87
C ARG A 137 0.13 -11.63 26.61
N THR A 138 0.81 -12.04 27.68
CA THR A 138 1.65 -11.17 28.53
C THR A 138 3.12 -11.59 28.54
N HIS A 139 3.52 -12.53 27.68
CA HIS A 139 4.85 -13.11 27.63
C HIS A 139 5.35 -13.27 26.19
N HIS A 140 6.66 -13.04 25.97
CA HIS A 140 7.35 -13.26 24.70
C HIS A 140 7.55 -14.74 24.38
N LYS A 141 6.44 -15.39 24.03
CA LYS A 141 6.40 -16.76 23.55
C LYS A 141 5.51 -16.79 22.33
N LYS A 142 5.90 -17.57 21.33
CA LYS A 142 5.17 -17.68 20.07
C LYS A 142 3.69 -18.05 20.28
N LEU A 143 2.79 -17.25 19.74
CA LEU A 143 1.37 -17.54 19.61
C LEU A 143 1.03 -17.75 18.13
N GLU A 144 0.52 -18.92 17.79
CA GLU A 144 -0.02 -19.19 16.46
C GLU A 144 -1.55 -19.23 16.54
N VAL A 145 -2.26 -18.53 15.65
CA VAL A 145 -3.73 -18.53 15.58
C VAL A 145 -4.18 -18.70 14.14
N GLU A 146 -5.11 -19.62 13.90
CA GLU A 146 -5.53 -19.99 12.54
C GLU A 146 -7.03 -20.28 12.46
N GLY A 147 -7.73 -19.62 11.53
CA GLY A 147 -9.08 -20.01 11.08
C GLY A 147 -10.27 -19.44 11.87
N PHE A 148 -10.05 -18.61 12.88
CA PHE A 148 -11.12 -18.09 13.75
C PHE A 148 -11.84 -16.88 13.17
N THR A 149 -13.12 -16.73 13.50
CA THR A 149 -13.84 -15.45 13.42
C THR A 149 -13.94 -14.83 14.81
N PHE A 150 -13.40 -13.63 14.99
CA PHE A 150 -13.49 -12.85 16.23
C PHE A 150 -14.61 -11.81 16.13
N LYS A 151 -15.41 -11.67 17.18
CA LYS A 151 -16.50 -10.70 17.29
C LYS A 151 -16.53 -10.05 18.67
N GLY A 152 -17.28 -8.95 18.79
CA GLY A 152 -17.76 -8.45 20.07
C GLY A 152 -17.12 -7.15 20.55
N ALA A 153 -17.23 -6.90 21.86
CA ALA A 153 -16.98 -5.60 22.49
C ALA A 153 -15.54 -5.39 22.99
N GLY A 154 -14.71 -6.43 23.03
CA GLY A 154 -13.31 -6.38 23.42
C GLY A 154 -12.42 -6.89 22.30
N ASN A 155 -11.10 -6.68 22.39
CA ASN A 155 -10.19 -7.08 21.31
C ASN A 155 -10.25 -8.58 21.03
N GLY A 156 -10.07 -9.01 19.78
CA GLY A 156 -9.97 -10.45 19.48
C GLY A 156 -8.74 -11.06 20.16
N ILE A 157 -7.57 -10.50 19.86
CA ILE A 157 -6.30 -10.91 20.47
C ILE A 157 -5.55 -9.67 20.95
N LYS A 158 -5.10 -9.69 22.20
CA LYS A 158 -4.29 -8.63 22.81
C LYS A 158 -2.94 -9.16 23.29
N PHE A 159 -1.87 -8.54 22.82
CA PHE A 159 -0.55 -8.62 23.41
C PHE A 159 -0.36 -7.43 24.34
N ASN A 160 -0.01 -7.71 25.60
CA ASN A 160 0.28 -6.71 26.61
C ASN A 160 1.55 -7.11 27.35
N MET A 161 2.68 -6.96 26.67
CA MET A 161 3.96 -7.48 27.11
C MET A 161 4.86 -6.34 27.58
N ALA A 162 5.75 -6.64 28.53
CA ALA A 162 6.79 -5.70 28.89
C ALA A 162 7.72 -5.45 27.69
N LEU A 163 8.24 -4.24 27.56
CA LEU A 163 9.22 -3.91 26.53
C LEU A 163 10.45 -4.81 26.67
N SER A 164 10.94 -5.33 25.54
CA SER A 164 12.09 -6.22 25.49
C SER A 164 13.05 -5.80 24.40
N ALA A 165 14.35 -5.92 24.66
CA ALA A 165 15.40 -5.75 23.65
C ALA A 165 15.75 -7.08 22.93
N ALA A 166 15.23 -8.22 23.42
CA ALA A 166 15.45 -9.50 22.76
C ALA A 166 14.57 -9.61 21.50
N MET A 167 15.13 -10.16 20.42
CA MET A 167 14.41 -10.57 19.22
C MET A 167 13.60 -11.83 19.54
N ASN A 168 12.28 -11.78 19.35
CA ASN A 168 11.37 -12.89 19.62
C ASN A 168 10.32 -12.92 18.53
N PHE A 169 10.16 -14.05 17.86
CA PHE A 169 9.03 -14.27 16.96
C PHE A 169 7.78 -14.56 17.79
N ASP A 170 7.05 -13.51 18.19
CA ASP A 170 5.99 -13.61 19.18
C ASP A 170 4.67 -14.12 18.58
N PHE A 171 4.42 -13.94 17.28
CA PHE A 171 3.12 -14.31 16.72
C PHE A 171 3.09 -14.71 15.25
N HIS A 172 2.15 -15.60 14.93
CA HIS A 172 1.73 -15.92 13.56
C HIS A 172 0.20 -16.06 13.53
N ILE A 173 -0.50 -15.07 12.98
CA ILE A 173 -1.96 -15.04 12.94
C ILE A 173 -2.36 -15.13 11.48
N LYS A 174 -3.07 -16.19 11.10
CA LYS A 174 -3.42 -16.42 9.70
C LYS A 174 -4.88 -16.81 9.50
N THR A 175 -5.41 -16.43 8.34
CA THR A 175 -6.74 -16.83 7.86
C THR A 175 -7.85 -16.62 8.91
N CYS A 176 -7.75 -15.54 9.69
CA CYS A 176 -8.75 -15.16 10.68
C CYS A 176 -9.64 -14.03 10.15
N ALA A 177 -10.88 -13.95 10.64
CA ALA A 177 -11.79 -12.84 10.39
C ALA A 177 -12.04 -12.04 11.67
N PHE A 178 -12.16 -10.72 11.56
CA PHE A 178 -12.42 -9.81 12.68
C PHE A 178 -13.63 -8.93 12.36
N GLU A 179 -14.70 -9.09 13.13
CA GLU A 179 -15.98 -8.37 13.04
C GLU A 179 -16.27 -7.71 14.39
N MET A 180 -15.47 -6.71 14.75
CA MET A 180 -15.48 -6.10 16.07
C MET A 180 -16.52 -4.98 16.18
N ASN A 181 -16.92 -4.63 17.40
CA ASN A 181 -17.72 -3.43 17.65
C ASN A 181 -16.96 -2.15 17.27
N SER A 182 -17.70 -1.06 17.04
CA SER A 182 -17.13 0.25 16.71
C SER A 182 -16.05 0.68 17.70
N GLY A 183 -14.87 1.08 17.19
CA GLY A 183 -13.73 1.51 17.99
C GLY A 183 -12.89 0.40 18.63
N VAL A 184 -13.31 -0.87 18.51
CA VAL A 184 -12.59 -2.02 19.06
C VAL A 184 -11.65 -2.61 18.02
N TYR A 185 -10.37 -2.75 18.35
CA TYR A 185 -9.38 -3.37 17.47
C TYR A 185 -9.49 -4.90 17.47
N GLY A 186 -9.44 -5.51 16.29
CA GLY A 186 -9.35 -6.97 16.16
C GLY A 186 -8.04 -7.50 16.75
N LEU A 187 -6.93 -6.85 16.42
CA LEU A 187 -5.60 -7.16 16.94
C LEU A 187 -4.98 -5.95 17.64
N TYR A 188 -4.54 -6.16 18.88
CA TYR A 188 -3.90 -5.11 19.69
C TYR A 188 -2.53 -5.57 20.15
N PHE A 189 -1.48 -4.91 19.67
CA PHE A 189 -0.09 -5.23 20.00
C PHE A 189 0.53 -4.13 20.86
N TYR A 190 0.89 -4.47 22.09
CA TYR A 190 1.71 -3.63 22.96
C TYR A 190 2.94 -4.39 23.41
N GLY A 191 4.12 -3.90 23.00
CA GLY A 191 5.42 -4.51 23.28
C GLY A 191 5.70 -5.79 22.48
N ALA A 192 4.89 -6.13 21.48
CA ALA A 192 5.10 -7.34 20.69
C ALA A 192 6.29 -7.21 19.73
N ARG A 193 6.94 -8.33 19.43
CA ARG A 193 8.07 -8.35 18.51
C ARG A 193 7.88 -9.44 17.48
N GLU A 194 8.40 -9.20 16.29
CA GLU A 194 8.54 -10.10 15.15
C GLU A 194 7.34 -11.02 14.95
N GLY A 195 6.54 -10.75 13.94
CA GLY A 195 5.44 -11.64 13.65
C GLY A 195 4.81 -11.39 12.31
N THR A 196 3.90 -12.30 11.98
CA THR A 196 3.20 -12.28 10.70
C THR A 196 1.70 -12.33 10.92
N ILE A 197 0.98 -11.47 10.20
CA ILE A 197 -0.47 -11.47 10.07
C ILE A 197 -0.75 -11.74 8.60
N GLU A 198 -1.27 -12.90 8.25
CA GLU A 198 -1.39 -13.36 6.86
C GLU A 198 -2.84 -13.70 6.50
N LYS A 199 -3.33 -13.18 5.37
CA LYS A 199 -4.65 -13.56 4.80
C LYS A 199 -5.81 -13.39 5.79
N CYS A 200 -5.70 -12.41 6.69
CA CYS A 200 -6.78 -12.07 7.63
C CYS A 200 -7.75 -11.08 6.98
N THR A 201 -9.02 -11.11 7.41
CA THR A 201 -10.06 -10.17 6.97
C THR A 201 -10.58 -9.35 8.14
N PHE A 202 -10.64 -8.03 7.99
CA PHE A 202 -11.17 -7.09 8.97
C PHE A 202 -12.40 -6.40 8.38
N LYS A 203 -13.59 -6.59 8.99
CA LYS A 203 -14.86 -6.13 8.43
C LYS A 203 -15.51 -4.98 9.20
N SER A 204 -15.30 -4.87 10.51
CA SER A 204 -15.91 -3.82 11.34
C SER A 204 -15.08 -3.52 12.58
N GLY A 205 -15.33 -2.38 13.21
CA GLY A 205 -14.53 -1.88 14.33
C GLY A 205 -13.24 -1.24 13.84
N ASN A 206 -12.11 -1.66 14.38
CA ASN A 206 -10.78 -1.30 13.89
C ASN A 206 -9.96 -2.57 13.59
N GLY A 207 -9.00 -2.48 12.68
CA GLY A 207 -8.16 -3.60 12.28
C GLY A 207 -7.05 -3.89 13.29
N ILE A 208 -5.87 -3.35 13.01
CA ILE A 208 -4.63 -3.63 13.74
C ILE A 208 -4.15 -2.38 14.47
N TYR A 209 -3.89 -2.50 15.77
CA TYR A 209 -3.19 -1.50 16.57
C TYR A 209 -1.82 -2.02 16.98
N ARG A 210 -0.77 -1.23 16.77
CA ARG A 210 0.59 -1.51 17.19
C ARG A 210 1.13 -0.34 17.99
N GLN A 211 1.69 -0.65 19.15
CA GLN A 211 2.44 0.30 19.97
C GLN A 211 3.66 -0.39 20.55
N ASP A 212 4.79 0.31 20.51
CA ASP A 212 6.10 -0.18 20.94
C ASP A 212 6.40 -1.58 20.36
N THR A 213 5.98 -1.80 19.11
CA THR A 213 5.96 -3.11 18.46
C THR A 213 6.93 -3.14 17.29
N VAL A 214 7.73 -4.20 17.18
CA VAL A 214 8.86 -4.25 16.23
C VAL A 214 8.70 -5.37 15.21
N ASN A 215 9.01 -5.09 13.93
CA ASN A 215 9.11 -6.06 12.83
C ASN A 215 7.82 -6.86 12.59
N THR A 216 6.74 -6.20 12.20
CA THR A 216 5.47 -6.88 11.89
C THR A 216 5.22 -6.91 10.39
N LEU A 217 5.13 -8.12 9.82
CA LEU A 217 4.64 -8.33 8.47
C LEU A 217 3.12 -8.50 8.48
N VAL A 218 2.40 -7.67 7.74
CA VAL A 218 0.99 -7.85 7.42
C VAL A 218 0.90 -8.15 5.93
N ASP A 219 0.56 -9.39 5.61
CA ASP A 219 0.60 -9.91 4.25
C ASP A 219 -0.78 -10.34 3.77
N MET A 220 -1.16 -9.93 2.56
CA MET A 220 -2.39 -10.35 1.89
C MET A 220 -3.67 -10.20 2.74
N CYS A 221 -3.70 -9.22 3.65
CA CYS A 221 -4.86 -8.97 4.48
C CYS A 221 -5.88 -8.06 3.77
N ILE A 222 -7.16 -8.24 4.11
CA ILE A 222 -8.28 -7.49 3.54
C ILE A 222 -8.93 -6.65 4.65
N PHE A 223 -9.09 -5.36 4.40
CA PHE A 223 -9.72 -4.38 5.28
C PHE A 223 -10.89 -3.76 4.52
N LEU A 224 -12.11 -3.92 5.03
CA LEU A 224 -13.34 -3.54 4.32
C LEU A 224 -14.00 -2.29 4.92
N GLU A 225 -14.96 -1.77 4.19
CA GLU A 225 -15.82 -0.67 4.62
C GLU A 225 -16.55 -1.04 5.92
N GLY A 226 -16.70 -0.05 6.82
CA GLY A 226 -17.18 -0.24 8.18
C GLY A 226 -16.07 -0.23 9.24
N LEU A 227 -14.81 -0.26 8.81
CA LEU A 227 -13.67 0.00 9.68
C LEU A 227 -13.46 1.49 9.91
N GLY A 228 -13.21 1.84 11.18
CA GLY A 228 -12.69 3.15 11.57
C GLY A 228 -11.23 3.28 11.12
N ILE A 229 -10.37 2.39 11.58
CA ILE A 229 -8.96 2.38 11.23
C ILE A 229 -8.55 0.99 10.72
N GLY A 230 -7.85 0.92 9.59
CA GLY A 230 -7.29 -0.33 9.05
C GLY A 230 -6.06 -0.77 9.86
N VAL A 231 -4.99 0.02 9.79
CA VAL A 231 -3.75 -0.21 10.55
C VAL A 231 -3.32 1.09 11.24
N MET A 232 -3.12 1.03 12.54
CA MET A 232 -2.51 2.09 13.35
C MET A 232 -1.18 1.60 13.92
N ASP A 233 -0.09 2.27 13.57
CA ASP A 233 1.21 2.10 14.21
C ASP A 233 1.56 3.37 14.99
N ASP A 234 1.47 3.25 16.31
CA ASP A 234 1.56 4.32 17.28
C ASP A 234 2.81 4.14 18.15
N GLY A 235 3.92 4.71 17.72
CA GLY A 235 5.12 4.75 18.54
C GLY A 235 4.97 5.69 19.73
N SER A 236 5.63 5.38 20.82
CA SER A 236 5.61 6.23 22.01
C SER A 236 6.49 7.49 21.82
N VAL A 237 6.00 8.65 22.28
CA VAL A 237 6.77 9.91 22.31
C VAL A 237 7.63 10.01 23.57
N GLY A 238 8.95 10.19 23.44
CA GLY A 238 9.84 10.51 24.57
C GLY A 238 11.25 9.92 24.47
N ALA A 239 12.21 10.51 25.21
CA ALA A 239 13.64 10.19 25.15
C ALA A 239 14.03 8.73 25.53
N ASN A 240 13.08 7.92 25.99
CA ASN A 240 13.27 6.52 26.37
C ASN A 240 12.11 5.61 25.90
N ALA A 241 11.29 6.09 24.96
CA ALA A 241 10.24 5.29 24.37
C ALA A 241 10.86 4.18 23.51
N ALA A 242 10.41 2.93 23.68
CA ALA A 242 10.74 1.90 22.72
C ALA A 242 10.02 2.21 21.41
N TYR A 243 10.75 2.40 20.33
CA TYR A 243 10.15 2.78 19.05
C TYR A 243 9.37 1.61 18.46
N SER A 244 8.14 1.89 18.02
CA SER A 244 7.52 1.08 16.98
C SER A 244 8.41 1.17 15.73
N CYS A 245 8.70 0.03 15.12
CA CYS A 245 9.59 -0.02 13.96
C CYS A 245 9.28 -1.26 13.11
N GLY A 246 9.60 -1.19 11.81
CA GLY A 246 9.55 -2.34 10.92
C GLY A 246 8.11 -2.79 10.64
N LEU A 247 7.17 -1.85 10.50
CA LEU A 247 5.88 -2.17 9.87
C LEU A 247 6.14 -2.56 8.43
N TYR A 248 5.69 -3.73 8.00
CA TYR A 248 5.70 -4.11 6.59
C TYR A 248 4.30 -4.53 6.14
N LEU A 249 3.61 -3.67 5.41
CA LEU A 249 2.36 -3.99 4.72
C LEU A 249 2.69 -4.48 3.31
N HIS A 250 2.31 -5.71 2.97
CA HIS A 250 2.58 -6.31 1.68
C HIS A 250 1.30 -6.89 1.07
N LYS A 251 0.98 -6.48 -0.17
CA LYS A 251 -0.16 -6.99 -0.95
C LYS A 251 -1.51 -6.96 -0.22
N CYS A 252 -1.69 -5.99 0.66
CA CYS A 252 -2.94 -5.80 1.39
C CYS A 252 -3.96 -5.03 0.54
N LEU A 253 -5.24 -5.30 0.79
CA LEU A 253 -6.38 -4.61 0.19
C LEU A 253 -7.14 -3.85 1.28
N MET A 254 -7.27 -2.53 1.14
CA MET A 254 -8.08 -1.69 2.02
C MET A 254 -9.10 -0.94 1.16
N LEU A 255 -10.39 -1.16 1.40
CA LEU A 255 -11.48 -0.61 0.60
C LEU A 255 -12.47 0.14 1.50
N GLY A 256 -12.67 1.44 1.26
CA GLY A 256 -13.73 2.19 1.95
C GLY A 256 -13.52 2.40 3.44
N VAL A 257 -12.29 2.23 3.94
CA VAL A 257 -11.94 2.43 5.35
C VAL A 257 -11.92 3.94 5.67
N THR A 258 -12.36 4.33 6.88
CA THR A 258 -12.31 5.76 7.27
C THR A 258 -10.86 6.25 7.29
N GLU A 259 -9.97 5.57 8.02
CA GLU A 259 -8.51 5.80 7.98
C GLU A 259 -7.79 4.51 7.62
N GLY A 260 -7.15 4.47 6.44
CA GLY A 260 -6.53 3.24 5.93
C GLY A 260 -5.33 2.83 6.79
N VAL A 261 -4.24 3.60 6.68
CA VAL A 261 -3.01 3.41 7.45
C VAL A 261 -2.63 4.70 8.15
N VAL A 262 -2.44 4.64 9.46
CA VAL A 262 -1.96 5.73 10.29
C VAL A 262 -0.64 5.32 10.93
N ILE A 263 0.41 6.08 10.68
CA ILE A 263 1.77 5.81 11.19
C ILE A 263 2.23 7.06 11.93
N GLN A 264 2.47 6.95 13.24
CA GLN A 264 2.91 8.05 14.07
C GLN A 264 4.06 7.67 14.99
N TYR A 265 5.11 8.51 15.02
CA TYR A 265 6.31 8.32 15.86
C TYR A 265 7.00 6.96 15.70
N THR A 266 7.12 6.47 14.46
CA THR A 266 7.78 5.19 14.16
C THR A 266 9.07 5.40 13.40
N ASP A 267 10.02 4.49 13.56
CA ASP A 267 11.34 4.63 12.95
C ASP A 267 11.32 4.26 11.46
N HIS A 268 10.55 3.24 11.10
CA HIS A 268 10.55 2.69 9.74
C HIS A 268 9.27 1.93 9.42
N PHE A 269 8.75 2.16 8.22
CA PHE A 269 7.68 1.35 7.63
C PHE A 269 7.95 1.03 6.15
N THR A 270 7.26 0.01 5.64
CA THR A 270 7.23 -0.33 4.21
C THR A 270 5.80 -0.69 3.82
N ILE A 271 5.32 -0.10 2.72
CA ILE A 271 4.04 -0.41 2.10
C ILE A 271 4.33 -0.82 0.66
N ASP A 272 4.16 -2.10 0.34
CA ASP A 272 4.56 -2.70 -0.93
C ASP A 272 3.43 -3.45 -1.61
N GLY A 273 3.13 -3.08 -2.86
CA GLY A 273 2.09 -3.71 -3.68
C GLY A 273 0.69 -3.70 -3.06
N CYS A 274 0.39 -2.74 -2.19
CA CYS A 274 -0.92 -2.63 -1.54
C CYS A 274 -1.92 -1.85 -2.41
N MET A 275 -3.20 -2.12 -2.21
CA MET A 275 -4.29 -1.29 -2.73
C MET A 275 -5.03 -0.67 -1.55
N ILE A 276 -4.91 0.64 -1.38
CA ILE A 276 -5.60 1.43 -0.34
C ILE A 276 -6.54 2.40 -1.07
N ASP A 277 -7.72 1.90 -1.44
CA ASP A 277 -8.63 2.55 -2.36
C ASP A 277 -9.92 3.02 -1.66
N TYR A 278 -10.42 4.16 -2.12
CA TYR A 278 -11.69 4.73 -1.74
C TYR A 278 -11.82 4.99 -0.22
N CYS A 279 -10.70 5.22 0.48
CA CYS A 279 -10.68 5.54 1.90
C CYS A 279 -10.92 7.04 2.14
N ASP A 280 -11.37 7.43 3.34
CA ASP A 280 -11.52 8.87 3.66
C ASP A 280 -10.16 9.53 3.92
N LYS A 281 -9.26 8.84 4.63
CA LYS A 281 -7.87 9.22 4.89
C LYS A 281 -6.97 8.00 4.62
N PRO A 282 -6.52 7.77 3.37
CA PRO A 282 -5.92 6.49 2.99
C PRO A 282 -4.59 6.22 3.69
N LEU A 283 -3.65 7.18 3.65
CA LEU A 283 -2.36 7.06 4.31
C LEU A 283 -2.00 8.36 5.04
N GLN A 284 -1.79 8.26 6.34
CA GLN A 284 -1.40 9.37 7.21
C GLN A 284 -0.09 9.05 7.92
N ILE A 285 0.92 9.90 7.71
CA ILE A 285 2.31 9.73 8.16
C ILE A 285 2.65 10.94 9.03
N TYR A 286 2.86 10.70 10.33
CA TYR A 286 3.13 11.75 11.31
C TYR A 286 4.46 11.51 12.04
N GLY A 287 5.36 12.49 11.99
CA GLY A 287 6.63 12.45 12.76
C GLY A 287 7.43 11.16 12.58
N GLN A 288 7.65 10.76 11.33
CA GLN A 288 8.32 9.51 10.96
C GLN A 288 9.80 9.71 10.64
N ASP A 289 10.65 8.76 10.99
CA ASP A 289 12.10 8.85 10.69
C ASP A 289 12.51 8.23 9.36
N GLY A 290 11.69 7.35 8.81
CA GLY A 290 11.90 6.72 7.52
C GLY A 290 10.70 5.90 7.07
N GLY A 291 10.60 5.69 5.77
CA GLY A 291 9.57 4.84 5.22
C GLY A 291 9.61 4.72 3.71
N VAL A 292 9.07 3.62 3.19
CA VAL A 292 9.02 3.34 1.76
C VAL A 292 7.62 2.94 1.34
N ILE A 293 7.15 3.52 0.24
CA ILE A 293 5.92 3.14 -0.46
C ILE A 293 6.35 2.69 -1.87
N CYS A 294 6.10 1.44 -2.24
CA CYS A 294 6.63 0.85 -3.47
C CYS A 294 5.76 -0.24 -4.12
N GLY A 295 6.29 -0.82 -5.21
CA GLY A 295 5.80 -2.06 -5.84
C GLY A 295 4.43 -1.98 -6.48
N GLY A 296 4.09 -0.85 -7.10
CA GLY A 296 2.78 -0.65 -7.72
C GLY A 296 1.67 -0.36 -6.72
N THR A 297 2.02 0.14 -5.52
CA THR A 297 1.03 0.51 -4.50
C THR A 297 0.06 1.54 -5.06
N TYR A 298 -1.24 1.25 -4.95
CA TYR A 298 -2.33 2.12 -5.39
C TYR A 298 -2.98 2.78 -4.16
N ILE A 299 -3.06 4.11 -4.15
CA ILE A 299 -3.62 4.87 -3.02
C ILE A 299 -4.62 5.90 -3.54
N SER A 300 -5.87 5.84 -3.06
CA SER A 300 -6.90 6.81 -3.42
C SER A 300 -7.75 7.28 -2.25
N SER A 301 -8.09 8.58 -2.27
CA SER A 301 -9.03 9.21 -1.33
C SER A 301 -10.38 9.43 -1.99
N ARG A 302 -11.48 9.12 -1.29
CA ARG A 302 -12.85 9.46 -1.72
C ARG A 302 -13.32 10.83 -1.25
N THR A 303 -12.59 11.48 -0.35
CA THR A 303 -12.95 12.77 0.25
C THR A 303 -11.98 13.88 -0.15
N VAL A 304 -12.13 15.07 0.46
CA VAL A 304 -11.21 16.19 0.29
C VAL A 304 -9.86 16.01 0.98
N ASN A 305 -9.71 14.97 1.82
CA ASN A 305 -8.42 14.67 2.43
C ASN A 305 -7.43 14.18 1.36
N PRO A 306 -6.14 14.49 1.53
CA PRO A 306 -5.12 13.98 0.63
C PRO A 306 -5.01 12.46 0.74
N SER A 307 -4.68 11.83 -0.39
CA SER A 307 -4.46 10.37 -0.45
C SER A 307 -3.25 9.98 0.38
N ILE A 308 -2.21 10.83 0.38
CA ILE A 308 -1.07 10.73 1.28
C ILE A 308 -0.88 12.04 2.02
N ARG A 309 -0.91 11.98 3.35
CA ARG A 309 -0.52 13.08 4.22
C ARG A 309 0.80 12.76 4.92
N ILE A 310 1.77 13.64 4.77
CA ILE A 310 3.05 13.61 5.49
C ILE A 310 3.13 14.88 6.33
N ALA A 311 3.07 14.76 7.64
CA ALA A 311 3.03 15.92 8.52
C ALA A 311 3.89 15.72 9.78
N LYS A 312 4.21 16.82 10.47
CA LYS A 312 4.75 16.72 11.83
C LYS A 312 3.79 15.96 12.75
N GLY A 313 4.35 15.30 13.75
CA GLY A 313 3.57 14.78 14.86
C GLY A 313 2.95 15.90 15.71
N ALA A 314 2.26 15.51 16.79
CA ALA A 314 1.78 16.43 17.81
C ALA A 314 2.94 17.10 18.59
N SER A 315 4.11 16.47 18.65
CA SER A 315 5.33 17.11 19.17
C SER A 315 5.91 18.07 18.11
N SER A 316 6.47 19.21 18.53
CA SER A 316 7.03 20.20 17.61
C SER A 316 8.39 19.80 17.01
N THR A 317 9.03 18.77 17.56
CA THR A 317 10.38 18.34 17.16
C THR A 317 10.39 17.23 16.11
N ASP A 318 9.32 16.45 16.04
CA ASP A 318 9.33 15.19 15.27
C ASP A 318 8.79 15.47 13.87
N ARG A 319 9.71 15.88 13.00
CA ARG A 319 9.47 16.16 11.58
C ARG A 319 9.58 14.86 10.78
N PRO A 320 8.66 14.60 9.85
CA PRO A 320 8.77 13.45 8.98
C PRO A 320 10.01 13.57 8.09
N ARG A 321 10.81 12.51 8.03
CA ARG A 321 12.07 12.46 7.29
C ARG A 321 12.31 11.13 6.57
N ASN A 322 13.16 11.17 5.55
CA ASN A 322 13.60 9.99 4.78
C ASN A 322 12.45 9.13 4.22
N ILE A 323 11.36 9.78 3.77
CA ILE A 323 10.22 9.08 3.17
C ILE A 323 10.42 8.97 1.66
N LYS A 324 10.28 7.75 1.13
CA LYS A 324 10.39 7.45 -0.30
C LYS A 324 9.07 6.92 -0.83
N ILE A 325 8.60 7.52 -1.91
CA ILE A 325 7.42 7.10 -2.64
C ILE A 325 7.89 6.74 -4.05
N THR A 326 7.82 5.48 -4.42
CA THR A 326 8.38 4.98 -5.68
C THR A 326 7.41 4.04 -6.37
N ASP A 327 7.32 4.09 -7.70
CA ASP A 327 6.58 3.13 -8.52
C ASP A 327 5.15 2.90 -7.98
N SER A 328 4.44 3.99 -7.67
CA SER A 328 3.12 3.98 -7.03
C SER A 328 2.10 4.81 -7.81
N PHE A 329 0.81 4.47 -7.68
CA PHE A 329 -0.31 5.20 -8.27
C PHE A 329 -1.06 5.96 -7.18
N ILE A 330 -1.13 7.28 -7.29
CA ILE A 330 -1.71 8.14 -6.26
C ILE A 330 -2.76 9.02 -6.94
N LEU A 331 -4.00 8.90 -6.51
CA LEU A 331 -5.10 9.66 -7.10
C LEU A 331 -6.17 10.03 -6.08
N GLY A 332 -7.14 10.84 -6.46
CA GLY A 332 -8.34 11.03 -5.63
C GLY A 332 -9.60 11.14 -6.45
N HIS A 333 -10.73 10.87 -5.80
CA HIS A 333 -12.04 10.80 -6.45
C HIS A 333 -12.91 12.05 -6.19
N SER A 334 -12.52 12.90 -5.23
CA SER A 334 -13.25 14.12 -4.90
C SER A 334 -13.28 15.11 -6.06
N THR A 335 -14.46 15.67 -6.33
CA THR A 335 -14.62 16.83 -7.24
C THR A 335 -14.39 18.17 -6.52
N SER A 336 -14.42 18.18 -5.20
CA SER A 336 -14.06 19.35 -4.38
C SER A 336 -12.54 19.53 -4.35
N PRO A 337 -12.02 20.76 -4.12
CA PRO A 337 -10.59 21.02 -4.05
C PRO A 337 -9.86 20.06 -3.11
N PHE A 338 -8.90 19.32 -3.66
CA PHE A 338 -8.08 18.37 -2.92
C PHE A 338 -6.69 18.26 -3.56
N SER A 339 -5.71 17.89 -2.73
CA SER A 339 -4.35 17.56 -3.18
C SER A 339 -4.09 16.07 -3.06
N CYS A 340 -3.50 15.41 -4.06
CA CYS A 340 -3.19 13.97 -3.94
C CYS A 340 -2.17 13.69 -2.83
N ILE A 341 -1.10 14.50 -2.78
CA ILE A 341 -0.08 14.43 -1.74
C ILE A 341 -0.01 15.78 -1.04
N TYR A 342 -0.03 15.76 0.29
CA TYR A 342 0.20 16.94 1.12
C TYR A 342 1.33 16.69 2.11
N ILE A 343 2.33 17.58 2.09
CA ILE A 343 3.52 17.52 2.94
C ILE A 343 3.61 18.79 3.79
N SER A 344 3.71 18.66 5.09
CA SER A 344 3.97 19.78 6.00
C SER A 344 5.13 19.44 6.93
N ASP A 345 6.10 20.35 7.02
CA ASP A 345 7.25 20.23 7.92
C ASP A 345 8.19 19.04 7.59
N GLY A 346 8.22 18.53 6.35
CA GLY A 346 9.04 17.38 5.95
C GLY A 346 10.51 17.68 5.63
N THR A 347 11.37 16.66 5.67
CA THR A 347 12.75 16.71 5.15
C THR A 347 13.13 15.41 4.46
N ASP A 348 13.97 15.49 3.43
CA ASP A 348 14.47 14.33 2.68
C ASP A 348 13.34 13.40 2.17
N ILE A 349 12.35 14.00 1.53
CA ILE A 349 11.22 13.31 0.90
C ILE A 349 11.51 13.10 -0.60
N ASP A 350 11.44 11.86 -1.09
CA ASP A 350 11.66 11.51 -2.51
C ASP A 350 10.39 10.91 -3.12
N ILE A 351 9.93 11.46 -4.24
CA ILE A 351 8.69 11.08 -4.92
C ILE A 351 9.00 10.71 -6.38
N LYS A 352 8.65 9.48 -6.74
CA LYS A 352 8.68 8.90 -8.09
C LYS A 352 7.39 8.10 -8.29
N ALA A 353 6.33 8.77 -8.68
CA ALA A 353 4.99 8.17 -8.74
C ALA A 353 4.14 8.73 -9.90
N ASP A 354 3.09 7.98 -10.25
CA ASP A 354 2.02 8.46 -11.10
C ASP A 354 0.95 9.12 -10.22
N ILE A 355 0.85 10.45 -10.31
CA ILE A 355 -0.05 11.29 -9.51
C ILE A 355 -1.14 11.82 -10.44
N THR A 356 -2.36 11.31 -10.31
CA THR A 356 -3.43 11.59 -11.26
C THR A 356 -4.73 12.03 -10.59
N PHE A 357 -5.65 12.62 -11.35
CA PHE A 357 -7.00 12.99 -10.91
C PHE A 357 -7.10 13.97 -9.73
N TYR A 358 -6.06 14.73 -9.40
CA TYR A 358 -6.20 15.83 -8.45
C TYR A 358 -7.16 16.92 -8.96
N SER A 359 -7.91 17.53 -8.05
CA SER A 359 -8.82 18.63 -8.37
C SER A 359 -8.21 20.01 -8.08
N GLU A 360 -7.26 20.10 -7.14
CA GLU A 360 -6.54 21.34 -6.80
C GLU A 360 -5.05 21.21 -7.14
N TYR A 361 -4.32 20.30 -6.49
CA TYR A 361 -2.88 20.10 -6.70
C TYR A 361 -2.45 18.63 -6.75
N GLY A 362 -1.47 18.28 -7.59
CA GLY A 362 -0.84 16.95 -7.51
C GLY A 362 -0.07 16.80 -6.20
N VAL A 363 0.88 17.71 -5.97
CA VAL A 363 1.66 17.80 -4.74
C VAL A 363 1.53 19.18 -4.14
N LYS A 364 1.09 19.27 -2.88
CA LYS A 364 1.11 20.49 -2.08
C LYS A 364 2.10 20.32 -0.93
N TYR A 365 2.98 21.30 -0.71
CA TYR A 365 3.90 21.24 0.41
C TYR A 365 4.14 22.59 1.08
N GLU A 366 4.53 22.54 2.36
CA GLU A 366 4.91 23.69 3.18
C GLU A 366 5.97 23.34 4.24
N ASN A 367 6.79 24.32 4.61
CA ASN A 367 7.91 24.19 5.55
C ASN A 367 8.78 22.94 5.28
N THR A 368 9.00 22.59 4.01
CA THR A 368 9.72 21.39 3.59
C THR A 368 11.15 21.73 3.20
N VAL A 369 12.11 21.08 3.87
CA VAL A 369 13.53 21.42 3.74
C VAL A 369 14.19 20.74 2.56
N LYS A 370 13.77 19.51 2.20
CA LYS A 370 14.32 18.78 1.06
C LYS A 370 13.27 17.84 0.48
N LEU A 371 12.69 18.25 -0.64
CA LEU A 371 11.74 17.49 -1.44
C LEU A 371 12.35 17.28 -2.83
N LYS A 372 12.37 16.02 -3.26
CA LYS A 372 12.73 15.62 -4.61
C LYS A 372 11.52 14.97 -5.27
N ILE A 373 11.10 15.51 -6.41
CA ILE A 373 10.11 14.88 -7.28
C ILE A 373 10.81 14.50 -8.56
N ASN A 374 10.87 13.22 -8.89
CA ASN A 374 11.65 12.73 -10.02
C ASN A 374 10.88 11.68 -10.80
N LEU A 375 10.97 11.70 -12.14
CA LEU A 375 10.36 10.68 -13.01
C LEU A 375 8.87 10.44 -12.66
N SER A 376 8.15 11.51 -12.34
CA SER A 376 6.74 11.46 -11.95
C SER A 376 5.85 11.98 -13.07
N ASN A 377 4.68 11.37 -13.23
CA ASN A 377 3.64 11.88 -14.11
C ASN A 377 2.56 12.56 -13.25
N ILE A 378 2.34 13.87 -13.42
CA ILE A 378 1.43 14.65 -12.56
C ILE A 378 0.33 15.29 -13.41
N SER A 379 -0.81 14.61 -13.51
CA SER A 379 -1.94 14.98 -14.38
C SER A 379 -3.22 15.27 -13.57
N PRO A 380 -3.92 16.39 -13.84
CA PRO A 380 -5.14 16.71 -13.13
C PRO A 380 -6.31 15.86 -13.61
N ARG A 381 -7.42 15.91 -12.88
CA ARG A 381 -8.70 15.48 -13.44
C ARG A 381 -9.11 16.42 -14.58
N SER A 382 -9.65 15.87 -15.66
CA SER A 382 -10.13 16.68 -16.79
C SER A 382 -11.12 17.75 -16.32
N GLY A 383 -10.83 19.02 -16.64
CA GLY A 383 -11.62 20.18 -16.21
C GLY A 383 -11.28 20.72 -14.81
N TYR A 384 -10.27 20.17 -14.14
CA TYR A 384 -9.81 20.58 -12.81
C TYR A 384 -8.29 20.81 -12.77
N GLY A 385 -7.76 21.08 -11.57
CA GLY A 385 -6.33 21.22 -11.31
C GLY A 385 -5.83 22.64 -11.51
N THR A 386 -5.39 23.28 -10.43
CA THR A 386 -4.82 24.64 -10.47
C THR A 386 -3.34 24.58 -10.81
N ASN A 387 -2.58 23.69 -10.16
CA ASN A 387 -1.15 23.51 -10.40
C ASN A 387 -0.76 22.04 -10.20
N SER A 388 0.20 21.51 -10.97
CA SER A 388 0.74 20.17 -10.69
C SER A 388 1.45 20.14 -9.34
N ILE A 389 2.15 21.23 -9.00
CA ILE A 389 2.89 21.38 -7.75
C ILE A 389 2.63 22.76 -7.15
N LYS A 390 2.28 22.78 -5.86
CA LYS A 390 2.12 23.99 -5.04
C LYS A 390 3.10 24.02 -3.87
N CYS A 391 3.93 25.06 -3.86
CA CYS A 391 4.85 25.42 -2.78
C CYS A 391 4.25 26.55 -1.96
N LEU A 392 4.37 26.51 -0.64
CA LEU A 392 3.95 27.59 0.26
C LEU A 392 5.19 28.32 0.84
N ALA A 393 4.96 29.44 1.54
CA ALA A 393 6.07 30.20 2.12
C ALA A 393 6.79 29.38 3.21
N GLY A 394 8.10 29.55 3.35
CA GLY A 394 8.93 28.85 4.35
C GLY A 394 9.68 27.61 3.82
N ASP A 395 9.53 27.30 2.54
CA ASP A 395 10.20 26.18 1.89
C ASP A 395 11.65 26.49 1.47
N ASP A 396 12.50 25.47 1.48
CA ASP A 396 13.93 25.60 1.16
C ASP A 396 14.19 25.56 -0.37
N SER A 397 15.16 26.34 -0.84
CA SER A 397 15.59 26.40 -2.24
C SER A 397 16.20 25.09 -2.79
N THR A 398 16.51 24.14 -1.91
CA THR A 398 17.06 22.84 -2.28
C THR A 398 16.02 21.91 -2.91
N ASN A 399 14.73 22.18 -2.70
CA ASN A 399 13.61 21.45 -3.32
C ASN A 399 13.74 21.42 -4.85
N ILE A 400 13.58 20.24 -5.45
CA ILE A 400 13.85 20.02 -6.87
C ILE A 400 12.83 19.07 -7.52
N THR A 401 12.39 19.41 -8.72
CA THR A 401 11.66 18.51 -9.62
C THR A 401 12.50 18.22 -10.85
N THR A 402 12.68 16.94 -11.20
CA THR A 402 13.46 16.50 -12.35
C THR A 402 12.73 15.47 -13.20
N PHE A 403 12.94 15.48 -14.53
CA PHE A 403 12.48 14.44 -15.46
C PHE A 403 10.99 14.07 -15.33
N SER A 404 10.15 15.01 -14.91
CA SER A 404 8.72 14.76 -14.62
C SER A 404 7.85 15.39 -15.70
N THR A 405 6.69 14.78 -15.95
CA THR A 405 5.66 15.35 -16.82
C THR A 405 4.66 16.12 -15.96
N LEU A 406 4.52 17.42 -16.23
CA LEU A 406 3.64 18.33 -15.49
C LEU A 406 2.58 18.89 -16.44
N ASP A 407 1.32 18.49 -16.26
CA ASP A 407 0.22 18.91 -17.15
C ASP A 407 -0.33 20.31 -16.82
N GLN A 408 -0.03 20.84 -15.63
CA GLN A 408 -0.45 22.16 -15.19
C GLN A 408 0.77 23.00 -14.78
N PRO A 409 0.69 24.35 -14.89
CA PRO A 409 1.77 25.22 -14.45
C PRO A 409 2.08 25.00 -12.98
N THR A 410 3.27 25.38 -12.53
CA THR A 410 3.61 25.39 -11.11
C THR A 410 3.56 26.79 -10.52
N SER A 411 3.32 26.85 -9.22
CA SER A 411 3.28 28.10 -8.44
C SER A 411 4.45 28.06 -7.45
N THR A 412 5.68 28.42 -7.83
CA THR A 412 6.80 28.29 -6.90
C THR A 412 7.86 29.39 -7.03
N GLN A 413 8.22 30.02 -5.90
CA GLN A 413 9.45 30.80 -5.73
C GLN A 413 10.66 29.93 -5.34
N TYR A 414 10.44 28.71 -4.83
CA TYR A 414 11.47 27.91 -4.13
C TYR A 414 11.69 26.49 -4.66
N MET A 415 11.19 26.17 -5.86
CA MET A 415 11.43 24.87 -6.50
C MET A 415 12.30 25.04 -7.75
N ARG A 416 13.33 24.21 -7.88
CA ARG A 416 14.15 24.12 -9.10
C ARG A 416 13.59 23.05 -10.04
N TYR A 417 13.45 23.35 -11.32
CA TYR A 417 12.96 22.42 -12.34
C TYR A 417 14.09 22.04 -13.27
N ARG A 418 14.29 20.74 -13.55
CA ARG A 418 15.24 20.30 -14.58
C ARG A 418 14.62 19.25 -15.47
N ASP A 419 14.72 19.44 -16.78
CA ASP A 419 14.31 18.45 -17.78
C ASP A 419 12.86 17.94 -17.60
N CYS A 420 11.95 18.82 -17.18
CA CYS A 420 10.54 18.47 -16.96
C CYS A 420 9.71 18.73 -18.22
N LEU A 421 8.97 17.74 -18.71
CA LEU A 421 8.06 17.93 -19.82
C LEU A 421 6.85 18.78 -19.37
N GLY A 422 6.44 19.74 -20.20
CA GLY A 422 5.42 20.74 -19.84
C GLY A 422 5.99 21.99 -19.15
N HIS A 423 7.25 21.95 -18.71
CA HIS A 423 7.95 23.10 -18.13
C HIS A 423 9.19 23.46 -18.97
N ALA A 424 9.25 24.70 -19.46
CA ALA A 424 10.39 25.17 -20.24
C ALA A 424 11.58 25.55 -19.33
N SER A 425 12.23 24.58 -18.71
CA SER A 425 13.43 24.80 -17.88
C SER A 425 14.66 25.17 -18.70
N ARG A 426 14.65 24.88 -20.01
CA ARG A 426 15.73 25.23 -20.94
C ARG A 426 15.16 25.77 -22.24
N ARG A 427 15.66 26.93 -22.65
CA ARG A 427 15.34 27.56 -23.93
C ARG A 427 16.64 27.87 -24.66
N THR A 428 16.67 27.59 -25.95
CA THR A 428 17.82 27.90 -26.80
C THR A 428 17.34 28.55 -28.09
N GLY A 429 18.22 29.32 -28.73
CA GLY A 429 17.93 29.89 -30.03
C GLY A 429 19.10 30.68 -30.57
N THR A 430 18.81 31.49 -31.58
CA THR A 430 19.76 32.43 -32.16
C THR A 430 19.22 33.86 -32.09
N ALA A 431 20.10 34.84 -32.06
CA ALA A 431 19.75 36.25 -32.14
C ALA A 431 20.82 37.00 -32.94
N THR A 432 20.41 37.95 -33.76
CA THR A 432 21.32 38.74 -34.59
C THR A 432 21.17 40.22 -34.27
N ILE A 433 22.27 40.86 -33.89
CA ILE A 433 22.40 42.31 -33.87
C ILE A 433 22.67 42.74 -35.31
N ALA A 434 21.67 43.35 -35.94
CA ALA A 434 21.76 43.81 -37.33
C ALA A 434 22.84 44.88 -37.51
N ALA A 435 23.41 44.97 -38.71
CA ALA A 435 24.28 46.08 -39.06
C ALA A 435 23.55 47.42 -38.85
N GLY A 436 24.22 48.38 -38.22
CA GLY A 436 23.61 49.65 -37.80
C GLY A 436 23.13 49.67 -36.35
N SER A 437 23.12 48.53 -35.65
CA SER A 437 22.65 48.42 -34.26
C SER A 437 23.77 47.96 -33.31
N THR A 438 23.58 48.18 -32.01
CA THR A 438 24.50 47.71 -30.95
C THR A 438 23.84 46.79 -29.93
N GLU A 439 22.55 46.51 -30.09
CA GLU A 439 21.81 45.60 -29.21
C GLU A 439 20.75 44.79 -29.97
N VAL A 440 20.35 43.66 -29.37
CA VAL A 440 19.18 42.88 -29.79
C VAL A 440 18.43 42.38 -28.56
N THR A 441 17.09 42.45 -28.58
CA THR A 441 16.24 41.84 -27.55
C THR A 441 15.93 40.40 -27.94
N VAL A 442 16.34 39.46 -27.09
CA VAL A 442 16.04 38.04 -27.22
C VAL A 442 14.76 37.73 -26.48
N THR A 443 13.74 37.23 -27.17
CA THR A 443 12.53 36.68 -26.54
C THR A 443 12.72 35.18 -26.32
N HIS A 444 13.05 34.78 -25.10
CA HIS A 444 13.30 33.37 -24.77
C HIS A 444 12.05 32.61 -24.34
N GLY A 445 10.95 33.32 -24.01
CA GLY A 445 9.65 32.69 -23.74
C GLY A 445 9.68 31.71 -22.58
N ALA A 446 10.42 32.07 -21.52
CA ALA A 446 10.42 31.30 -20.31
C ALA A 446 9.36 31.81 -19.31
N ASN A 447 9.01 30.98 -18.33
CA ASN A 447 7.91 31.26 -17.41
C ASN A 447 8.36 31.90 -16.08
N SER A 448 9.66 32.17 -15.93
CA SER A 448 10.25 32.85 -14.78
C SER A 448 11.51 33.61 -15.19
N ILE A 449 11.91 34.60 -14.38
CA ILE A 449 13.08 35.44 -14.63
C ILE A 449 14.36 34.62 -14.32
N PRO A 450 15.20 34.29 -15.32
CA PRO A 450 16.48 33.63 -15.05
C PRO A 450 17.45 34.59 -14.35
N THR A 451 18.40 34.08 -13.55
CA THR A 451 19.52 34.94 -13.10
C THR A 451 20.48 35.18 -14.27
N ILE A 452 21.32 36.22 -14.21
CA ILE A 452 22.30 36.46 -15.29
C ILE A 452 23.25 35.26 -15.50
N ASN A 453 23.57 34.52 -14.42
CA ASN A 453 24.41 33.31 -14.49
C ASN A 453 23.72 32.14 -15.22
N ASN A 454 22.42 32.23 -15.44
CA ASN A 454 21.61 31.27 -16.16
C ASN A 454 21.47 31.60 -17.66
N VAL A 455 21.98 32.75 -18.11
CA VAL A 455 21.96 33.18 -19.51
C VAL A 455 23.35 33.00 -20.11
N THR A 456 23.46 32.13 -21.11
CA THR A 456 24.69 31.93 -21.88
C THR A 456 24.49 32.45 -23.30
N VAL A 457 25.42 33.25 -23.80
CA VAL A 457 25.43 33.71 -25.19
C VAL A 457 26.80 33.45 -25.81
N MET A 458 26.83 32.98 -27.04
CA MET A 458 28.05 32.62 -27.76
C MET A 458 27.95 33.11 -29.21
N PRO A 459 28.88 33.96 -29.68
CA PRO A 459 28.92 34.36 -31.09
C PRO A 459 29.03 33.14 -32.02
N THR A 460 28.28 33.15 -33.12
CA THR A 460 28.33 32.10 -34.16
C THR A 460 28.99 32.59 -35.45
N ASN A 461 29.31 33.88 -35.54
CA ASN A 461 30.04 34.49 -36.66
C ASN A 461 31.05 35.52 -36.15
N ASN A 462 31.79 36.14 -37.08
CA ASN A 462 32.64 37.29 -36.78
C ASN A 462 31.76 38.47 -36.34
N LEU A 463 32.11 39.12 -35.22
CA LEU A 463 31.43 40.31 -34.69
C LEU A 463 31.66 41.58 -35.54
N GLY A 464 32.42 41.44 -36.63
CA GLY A 464 32.74 42.48 -37.59
C GLY A 464 33.63 43.54 -36.96
N SER A 465 33.12 44.76 -36.79
CA SER A 465 33.89 45.79 -36.09
C SER A 465 33.84 45.62 -34.56
N ALA A 466 32.79 45.03 -33.98
CA ALA A 466 32.68 44.86 -32.54
C ALA A 466 33.76 43.93 -31.95
N LEU A 467 34.27 44.29 -30.77
CA LEU A 467 35.32 43.54 -30.07
C LEU A 467 34.80 42.87 -28.80
N LYS A 468 33.67 43.32 -28.27
CA LYS A 468 33.09 42.82 -27.03
C LYS A 468 31.58 42.62 -27.18
N TYR A 469 31.07 41.69 -26.40
CA TYR A 469 29.64 41.49 -26.21
C TYR A 469 29.33 41.23 -24.74
N TRP A 470 28.12 41.57 -24.30
CA TRP A 470 27.64 41.28 -22.95
C TRP A 470 26.13 41.15 -22.94
N VAL A 471 25.61 40.56 -21.86
CA VAL A 471 24.18 40.60 -21.52
C VAL A 471 24.02 41.58 -20.37
N ASP A 472 23.08 42.51 -20.48
CA ASP A 472 22.78 43.44 -19.39
C ASP A 472 21.94 42.72 -18.31
N PRO A 473 22.42 42.57 -17.06
CA PRO A 473 21.67 41.95 -15.98
C PRO A 473 20.30 42.61 -15.72
N LEU A 474 20.18 43.92 -15.96
CA LEU A 474 18.92 44.66 -15.75
C LEU A 474 17.90 44.42 -16.86
N SER A 475 18.33 43.89 -18.00
CA SER A 475 17.46 43.58 -19.14
C SER A 475 16.78 42.20 -19.03
N VAL A 476 17.22 41.37 -18.08
CA VAL A 476 16.72 40.01 -17.91
C VAL A 476 15.35 40.06 -17.22
N THR A 477 14.31 39.72 -17.96
CA THR A 477 12.91 39.63 -17.50
C THR A 477 12.43 38.19 -17.57
N ALA A 478 11.13 37.96 -17.32
CA ALA A 478 10.56 36.61 -17.36
C ALA A 478 10.59 36.03 -18.78
N SER A 479 10.52 36.89 -19.80
CA SER A 479 10.39 36.47 -21.20
C SER A 479 11.49 36.97 -22.12
N THR A 480 12.32 37.91 -21.68
CA THR A 480 13.34 38.54 -22.53
C THR A 480 14.67 38.80 -21.82
N PHE A 481 15.75 38.92 -22.59
CA PHE A 481 16.99 39.60 -22.19
C PHE A 481 17.58 40.34 -23.39
N LYS A 482 18.57 41.21 -23.19
CA LYS A 482 19.27 41.90 -24.29
C LYS A 482 20.72 41.46 -24.41
N ILE A 483 21.17 41.31 -25.65
CA ILE A 483 22.60 41.13 -26.00
C ILE A 483 23.10 42.46 -26.56
N TYR A 484 24.24 42.90 -26.05
CA TYR A 484 24.93 44.12 -26.47
C TYR A 484 26.25 43.80 -27.15
N VAL A 485 26.68 44.72 -28.02
CA VAL A 485 28.06 44.81 -28.53
C VAL A 485 28.61 46.22 -28.31
N ASP A 486 29.94 46.35 -28.25
CA ASP A 486 30.61 47.62 -27.94
C ASP A 486 30.62 48.63 -29.09
N GLN A 487 30.44 48.17 -30.33
CA GLN A 487 30.24 49.02 -31.50
C GLN A 487 29.41 48.33 -32.58
N ASN A 488 28.97 49.07 -33.59
CA ASN A 488 28.18 48.54 -34.70
C ASN A 488 28.96 47.41 -35.42
N PRO A 489 28.45 46.18 -35.52
CA PRO A 489 29.19 45.07 -36.12
C PRO A 489 29.50 45.28 -37.61
N LEU A 490 28.80 46.17 -38.32
CA LEU A 490 28.90 46.36 -39.78
C LEU A 490 28.57 45.06 -40.55
N GLY A 491 28.60 45.12 -41.89
CA GLY A 491 28.47 43.95 -42.75
C GLY A 491 27.18 43.13 -42.52
N SER A 492 27.33 41.84 -42.19
CA SER A 492 26.22 40.90 -41.98
C SER A 492 25.62 40.93 -40.57
N GLY A 493 26.12 41.79 -39.67
CA GLY A 493 25.71 41.82 -38.26
C GLY A 493 26.39 40.75 -37.39
N ALA A 494 26.16 40.83 -36.08
CA ALA A 494 26.69 39.87 -35.10
C ALA A 494 25.60 38.88 -34.68
N THR A 495 25.81 37.58 -34.94
CA THR A 495 24.86 36.51 -34.60
C THR A 495 25.36 35.71 -33.41
N PHE A 496 24.46 35.41 -32.49
CA PHE A 496 24.72 34.69 -31.25
C PHE A 496 23.81 33.47 -31.17
N LYS A 497 24.35 32.34 -30.72
CA LYS A 497 23.58 31.27 -30.11
C LYS A 497 23.37 31.65 -28.64
N TRP A 498 22.16 31.45 -28.14
CA TRP A 498 21.83 31.70 -26.75
C TRP A 498 21.19 30.49 -26.10
N GLU A 499 21.35 30.41 -24.79
CA GLU A 499 20.74 29.41 -23.91
C GLU A 499 20.32 30.09 -22.60
N VAL A 500 19.10 29.80 -22.16
CA VAL A 500 18.56 30.20 -20.85
C VAL A 500 18.20 28.93 -20.09
N ASN A 501 18.76 28.78 -18.89
CA ASN A 501 18.52 27.64 -17.99
C ASN A 501 17.87 28.12 -16.69
N ILE A 502 16.62 27.77 -16.43
CA ILE A 502 15.89 28.21 -15.22
C ILE A 502 16.02 27.20 -14.11
#